data_AF-A0A453J1J3-F1
#
_entry.id   AF-A0A453J1J3-F1
#
_cell.length_a   1.000
_cell.length_b   1.000
_cell.length_c   1.000
_cell.angle_alpha   90.00
_cell.angle_beta   90.00
_cell.angle_gamma   90.00
#
_symmetry.space_group_name_H-M   'P 1'
#
loop_
_entity.id
_entity.type
_entity.pdbx_description
1 polymer ?
#
loop_
_entity_poly.entity_id
_entity_poly.type
_entity_poly.pdbx_seq_one_letter_code
_entity_poly.pdbx_strand_id
1 'polypeptide(L)'
;LTWDMRMNIIIGTAKGLAYLHEGLEPKVVHRDVKSSNILIDKQWNAKVSDFGLAKLLCSEESYVTTRVMGTFGYVAPEYASTGMLTERSDVYSFGVLLMEIITGRSPV
;
A
#
# COMPACT_ATOMS: atom_id res chain seq x y z
N LEU A 1 -1.86 16.06 -13.58
CA LEU A 1 -3.12 15.42 -13.17
C LEU A 1 -4.06 16.47 -12.62
N THR A 2 -5.27 16.57 -13.16
CA THR A 2 -6.34 17.34 -12.51
C THR A 2 -6.70 16.70 -11.17
N TRP A 3 -7.44 17.42 -10.33
CA TRP A 3 -7.88 16.89 -9.05
C TRP A 3 -8.75 15.63 -9.20
N ASP A 4 -9.68 15.62 -10.15
CA ASP A 4 -10.55 14.45 -10.39
C ASP A 4 -9.76 13.20 -10.77
N MET A 5 -8.71 13.36 -11.58
CA MET A 5 -7.82 12.25 -11.94
C MET A 5 -7.06 11.73 -10.73
N ARG A 6 -6.56 12.62 -9.85
CA ARG A 6 -5.89 12.24 -8.61
C ARG A 6 -6.85 11.48 -7.69
N MET A 7 -8.09 11.96 -7.54
CA MET A 7 -9.12 11.29 -6.75
C MET A 7 -9.46 9.91 -7.29
N ASN A 8 -9.58 9.75 -8.61
CA ASN A 8 -9.79 8.45 -9.24
C ASN A 8 -8.65 7.48 -8.94
N ILE A 9 -7.40 7.94 -8.99
CA ILE A 9 -6.22 7.13 -8.66
C ILE A 9 -6.23 6.71 -7.18
N ILE A 10 -6.52 7.65 -6.28
CA ILE A 10 -6.61 7.40 -4.83
C ILE A 10 -7.68 6.34 -4.54
N ILE A 11 -8.90 6.52 -5.07
CA ILE A 11 -10.02 5.61 -4.85
C ILE A 11 -9.73 4.23 -5.47
N GLY A 12 -9.17 4.18 -6.68
CA GLY A 12 -8.80 2.93 -7.33
C GLY A 12 -7.75 2.15 -6.54
N THR A 13 -6.74 2.85 -6.02
CA THR A 13 -5.70 2.25 -5.16
C THR A 13 -6.28 1.73 -3.86
N ALA A 14 -7.14 2.51 -3.19
CA ALA A 14 -7.80 2.11 -1.95
C ALA A 14 -8.67 0.86 -2.16
N LYS A 15 -9.42 0.77 -3.26
CA LYS A 15 -10.19 -0.42 -3.63
C LYS A 15 -9.30 -1.64 -3.84
N GLY A 16 -8.15 -1.45 -4.50
CA GLY A 16 -7.15 -2.51 -4.68
C GLY A 16 -6.63 -3.03 -3.34
N LEU A 17 -6.24 -2.14 -2.42
CA LEU A 17 -5.77 -2.53 -1.09
C LEU A 17 -6.87 -3.21 -0.26
N ALA A 18 -8.09 -2.66 -0.27
CA ALA A 18 -9.23 -3.28 0.41
C ALA A 18 -9.50 -4.70 -0.12
N TYR A 19 -9.39 -4.92 -1.43
CA TYR A 19 -9.52 -6.25 -2.00
C TYR A 19 -8.43 -7.22 -1.50
N LEU A 20 -7.18 -6.76 -1.36
CA LEU A 20 -6.10 -7.58 -0.82
C LEU A 20 -6.30 -7.95 0.65
N HIS A 21 -6.84 -7.03 1.45
CA HIS A 21 -6.99 -7.19 2.91
C HIS A 21 -8.28 -7.90 3.32
N GLU A 22 -9.35 -7.76 2.54
CA GLU A 22 -10.70 -8.22 2.92
C GLU A 22 -11.36 -9.11 1.84
N GLY A 23 -10.92 -9.01 0.59
CA GLY A 23 -11.48 -9.78 -0.54
C GLY A 23 -10.78 -11.11 -0.80
N LEU A 24 -9.68 -11.40 -0.11
CA LEU A 24 -8.88 -12.61 -0.25
C LEU A 24 -8.75 -13.36 1.07
N GLU A 25 -8.72 -14.69 0.99
CA GLU A 25 -8.46 -15.59 2.11
C GLU A 25 -7.39 -16.62 1.67
N PRO A 26 -6.18 -16.61 2.24
CA PRO A 26 -5.69 -15.70 3.28
C PRO A 26 -5.49 -14.25 2.80
N LYS A 27 -5.49 -13.30 3.73
CA LYS A 27 -5.26 -11.88 3.45
C LYS A 27 -3.88 -11.65 2.84
N VAL A 28 -3.76 -10.67 1.97
CA VAL A 28 -2.48 -10.30 1.33
C VAL A 28 -2.07 -8.90 1.79
N VAL A 29 -0.91 -8.76 2.43
CA VAL A 29 -0.29 -7.46 2.71
C VAL A 29 0.73 -7.16 1.61
N HIS A 30 0.58 -6.04 0.91
CA HIS A 30 1.40 -5.64 -0.23
C HIS A 30 2.83 -5.27 0.20
N ARG A 31 2.95 -4.53 1.30
CA ARG A 31 4.18 -4.12 2.00
C ARG A 31 5.06 -3.09 1.29
N ASP A 32 4.84 -2.83 0.01
CA ASP A 32 5.56 -1.78 -0.75
C ASP A 32 4.62 -0.85 -1.53
N VAL A 33 3.63 -0.28 -0.84
CA VAL A 33 2.70 0.70 -1.42
C VAL A 33 3.41 2.06 -1.56
N LYS A 34 3.59 2.52 -2.81
CA LYS A 34 4.23 3.79 -3.19
C LYS A 34 3.82 4.19 -4.59
N SER A 35 4.06 5.45 -4.99
CA SER A 35 3.64 5.98 -6.30
C SER A 35 4.17 5.18 -7.49
N SER A 36 5.42 4.71 -7.45
CA SER A 36 6.01 3.91 -8.54
C SER A 36 5.33 2.55 -8.75
N ASN A 37 4.59 2.06 -7.75
CA ASN A 37 3.92 0.77 -7.79
C ASN A 37 2.41 0.91 -8.08
N ILE A 38 1.92 2.14 -8.29
CA ILE A 38 0.55 2.42 -8.75
C ILE A 38 0.61 2.75 -10.24
N LEU A 39 0.30 1.76 -11.06
CA LEU A 39 0.25 1.94 -12.52
C LEU A 39 -1.08 2.58 -12.93
N ILE A 40 -1.07 3.30 -14.05
CA ILE A 40 -2.23 4.01 -14.56
C ILE A 40 -2.45 3.59 -16.01
N ASP A 41 -3.67 3.17 -16.34
CA ASP A 41 -4.04 2.86 -17.73
C ASP A 41 -4.49 4.10 -18.53
N LYS A 42 -4.85 3.91 -19.80
CA LYS A 42 -5.28 4.99 -20.69
C LYS A 42 -6.59 5.67 -20.24
N GLN A 43 -7.34 5.04 -19.33
CA GLN A 43 -8.60 5.53 -18.78
C GLN A 43 -8.44 6.10 -17.37
N TRP A 44 -7.19 6.29 -16.90
CA TRP A 44 -6.87 6.82 -15.57
C TRP A 44 -7.30 5.90 -14.41
N ASN A 45 -7.48 4.61 -14.66
CA ASN A 45 -7.69 3.66 -13.58
C ASN A 45 -6.35 3.26 -12.96
N ALA A 46 -6.29 3.30 -11.63
CA ALA A 46 -5.14 2.81 -10.87
C ALA A 46 -5.10 1.28 -10.83
N LYS A 47 -3.88 0.72 -10.93
CA LYS A 47 -3.59 -0.71 -10.78
C LYS A 47 -2.42 -0.87 -9.82
N VAL A 48 -2.67 -1.56 -8.71
CA VAL A 48 -1.61 -1.93 -7.75
C VAL A 48 -0.72 -2.99 -8.40
N SER A 49 0.59 -2.82 -8.31
CA SER A 49 1.60 -3.67 -8.95
C SER A 49 2.79 -3.93 -8.03
N ASP A 50 3.66 -4.84 -8.45
CA ASP A 50 4.88 -5.25 -7.72
C ASP A 50 4.61 -5.90 -6.34
N PHE A 51 4.11 -7.13 -6.41
CA PHE A 51 3.88 -7.99 -5.25
C PHE A 51 5.15 -8.73 -4.78
N GLY A 52 6.35 -8.31 -5.20
CA GLY A 52 7.61 -9.00 -4.87
C GLY A 52 7.90 -9.09 -3.37
N LEU A 53 7.38 -8.15 -2.58
CA LEU A 53 7.51 -8.12 -1.12
C LEU A 53 6.27 -8.59 -0.36
N ALA A 54 5.20 -8.93 -1.09
CA ALA A 54 3.91 -9.23 -0.49
C ALA A 54 3.96 -10.44 0.43
N LYS A 55 3.08 -10.47 1.43
CA LYS A 55 2.98 -11.54 2.42
C LYS A 55 1.54 -11.94 2.65
N LEU A 56 1.34 -13.24 2.86
CA LEU A 56 0.06 -13.80 3.29
C LEU A 56 -0.04 -13.65 4.81
N LEU A 57 -1.16 -13.11 5.29
CA LEU A 57 -1.56 -13.16 6.70
C LEU A 57 -2.52 -14.34 6.84
N CYS A 58 -2.11 -15.38 7.56
CA CYS A 58 -2.97 -16.51 7.87
C CYS A 58 -4.16 -16.05 8.74
N SER A 59 -5.35 -16.61 8.52
CA SER A 59 -6.60 -16.19 9.16
C SER A 59 -6.57 -16.17 10.69
N GLU A 60 -5.72 -16.99 11.30
CA GLU A 60 -5.59 -17.11 12.76
C GLU A 60 -4.65 -16.07 13.38
N GLU A 61 -3.79 -15.42 12.57
CA GLU A 61 -2.78 -14.49 13.05
C GLU A 61 -3.10 -13.04 12.68
N SER A 62 -2.98 -12.13 13.65
CA SER A 62 -3.17 -10.69 13.43
C SER A 62 -1.94 -9.99 12.85
N TYR A 63 -0.80 -10.68 12.76
CA TYR A 63 0.46 -10.17 12.24
C TYR A 63 1.36 -11.30 11.76
N VAL A 64 2.33 -10.97 10.91
CA VAL A 64 3.42 -11.88 10.52
C VAL A 64 4.76 -11.27 10.93
N THR A 65 5.56 -12.02 11.69
CA THR A 65 6.93 -11.58 12.01
C THR A 65 7.82 -11.81 10.79
N THR A 66 8.45 -10.75 10.28
CA THR A 66 9.33 -10.83 9.12
C THR A 66 10.40 -9.75 9.17
N ARG A 67 11.54 -9.97 8.49
CA ARG A 67 12.60 -8.95 8.32
C ARG A 67 11.97 -7.65 7.84
N VAL A 68 12.36 -6.48 8.36
CA VAL A 68 11.81 -5.21 7.84
C VAL A 68 12.22 -5.02 6.37
N MET A 69 11.24 -4.85 5.49
CA MET A 69 11.42 -4.54 4.06
C MET A 69 10.32 -3.58 3.60
N GLY A 70 10.62 -2.76 2.59
CA GLY A 70 9.73 -1.74 2.04
C GLY A 70 10.53 -0.50 1.68
N THR A 71 9.86 0.52 1.16
CA THR A 71 10.52 1.77 0.74
C THR A 71 10.63 2.76 1.90
N PHE A 72 11.85 3.27 2.14
CA PHE A 72 12.08 4.30 3.16
C PHE A 72 11.18 5.53 2.92
N GLY A 73 10.60 6.07 4.00
CA GLY A 73 9.58 7.12 3.94
C GLY A 73 8.14 6.60 3.83
N TYR A 74 7.92 5.36 3.37
CA TYR A 74 6.60 4.72 3.30
C TYR A 74 6.40 3.65 4.37
N VAL A 75 7.48 3.05 4.88
CA VAL A 75 7.42 2.00 5.90
C VAL A 75 6.80 2.51 7.20
N ALA A 76 5.78 1.81 7.69
CA ALA A 76 5.13 2.11 8.95
C ALA A 76 6.10 2.02 10.15
N PRO A 77 6.13 3.01 11.05
CA PRO A 77 7.13 3.09 12.12
C PRO A 77 7.02 1.92 13.12
N GLU A 78 5.81 1.47 13.43
CA GLU A 78 5.56 0.31 14.28
C GLU A 78 6.10 -0.98 13.66
N TYR A 79 5.98 -1.14 12.33
CA TYR A 79 6.54 -2.27 11.62
C TYR A 79 8.08 -2.18 11.56
N ALA A 80 8.63 -0.99 11.30
CA ALA A 80 10.08 -0.77 11.31
C ALA A 80 10.72 -1.10 12.66
N SER A 81 10.00 -0.87 13.75
CA SER A 81 10.50 -1.07 15.12
C SER A 81 10.36 -2.51 15.61
N THR A 82 9.30 -3.21 15.19
CA THR A 82 8.94 -4.53 15.74
C THR A 82 9.18 -5.70 14.80
N GLY A 83 9.21 -5.45 13.48
CA GLY A 83 9.18 -6.50 12.46
C GLY A 83 7.83 -7.22 12.34
N MET A 84 6.79 -6.77 13.06
CA MET A 84 5.44 -7.32 13.00
C MET A 84 4.67 -6.65 11.86
N LEU A 85 4.51 -7.37 10.75
CA LEU A 85 3.78 -6.89 9.58
C LEU A 85 2.28 -7.16 9.74
N THR A 86 1.46 -6.14 9.48
CA THR A 86 -0.01 -6.23 9.48
C THR A 86 -0.58 -5.52 8.25
N GLU A 87 -1.87 -5.68 7.97
CA GLU A 87 -2.55 -4.90 6.94
C GLU A 87 -2.49 -3.38 7.21
N ARG A 88 -2.36 -2.98 8.48
CA ARG A 88 -2.22 -1.57 8.87
C ARG A 88 -0.92 -0.94 8.37
N SER A 89 0.10 -1.75 8.11
CA SER A 89 1.35 -1.27 7.50
C SER A 89 1.13 -0.75 6.07
N ASP A 90 0.25 -1.39 5.30
CA ASP A 90 -0.17 -0.89 3.98
C ASP A 90 -1.03 0.38 4.12
N VAL A 91 -1.89 0.46 5.14
CA VAL A 91 -2.72 1.64 5.41
C VAL A 91 -1.86 2.88 5.69
N TYR A 92 -0.81 2.73 6.50
CA TYR A 92 0.16 3.81 6.73
C TYR A 92 0.83 4.25 5.42
N SER A 93 1.35 3.28 4.66
CA SER A 93 2.03 3.53 3.37
C SER A 93 1.09 4.23 2.37
N PHE A 94 -0.19 3.84 2.34
CA PHE A 94 -1.23 4.50 1.55
C PHE A 94 -1.49 5.94 1.99
N GLY A 95 -1.41 6.24 3.30
CA GLY A 95 -1.48 7.61 3.82
C GLY A 95 -0.32 8.48 3.31
N VAL A 96 0.90 7.94 3.27
CA VAL A 96 2.06 8.63 2.69
C VAL A 96 1.86 8.89 1.19
N LEU A 97 1.43 7.88 0.44
CA LEU A 97 1.08 8.00 -0.97
C LEU A 97 0.00 9.06 -1.21
N LEU A 98 -1.02 9.13 -0.35
CA LEU A 98 -2.06 10.15 -0.43
C LEU A 98 -1.48 11.56 -0.29
N MET A 99 -0.56 11.76 0.66
CA MET A 99 0.13 13.04 0.84
C MET A 99 1.00 13.41 -0.36
N GLU A 100 1.72 12.44 -0.93
CA GLU A 100 2.49 12.61 -2.18
C GLU A 100 1.56 13.03 -3.34
N ILE A 101 0.41 12.36 -3.51
CA ILE A 101 -0.57 12.70 -4.55
C ILE A 101 -1.17 14.09 -4.33
N ILE A 102 -1.48 14.48 -3.09
CA ILE A 102 -2.07 15.81 -2.81
C ILE A 102 -1.05 16.92 -3.04
N THR A 103 0.17 16.76 -2.51
CA THR A 103 1.19 17.81 -2.51
C THR A 103 2.02 17.86 -3.79
N GLY A 104 2.10 16.75 -4.52
CA GLY A 104 3.02 16.58 -5.64
C GLY A 104 4.50 16.58 -5.22
N ARG A 105 4.80 16.30 -3.94
CA ARG A 105 6.16 16.27 -3.38
C ARG A 105 6.51 14.87 -2.93
N SER A 106 7.78 14.48 -3.15
CA SER A 106 8.33 13.24 -2.60
C SER A 106 8.27 13.29 -1.07
N PRO A 107 7.89 12.18 -0.39
CA PRO A 107 7.88 12.12 1.06
C PRO A 107 9.28 12.17 1.70
N VAL A 108 10.33 11.89 0.91
CA VAL A 108 11.75 11.99 1.27
C VAL A 108 12.58 12.54 0.12
#